data_AF-A0AAJ6YSM2-F1
#
_entry.id   AF-A0AAJ6YSM2-F1
#
_cell.length_a   1.000
_cell.length_b   1.000
_cell.length_c   1.000
_cell.angle_alpha   90.00
_cell.angle_beta   90.00
_cell.angle_gamma   90.00
#
_symmetry.space_group_name_H-M   'P 1'
#
loop_
_entity.id
_entity.type
_entity.pdbx_description
1 polymer ?
#
loop_
_entity_poly.entity_id
_entity_poly.type
_entity_poly.pdbx_seq_one_letter_code
_entity_poly.pdbx_strand_id
1 'polypeptide(L)'
;IVECPTQSKFVIEDPIKQNIVEVDIVPNKIIEIPKKINIEKQAVRLIVIRRKKIKKHKRKKFLKKMRAIIEKQEVRKKQLKKKIFEAELKVMTLKAVKFSAKKYVEQRIELLKRTRLPNKYRGEYLPEEMILKFIKEKERQKRYKQRLHNYRLKLE
;
A
#
# COMPACT_ATOMS: atom_id res chain seq x y z
N ILE A 1 24.35 12.04 -66.00
CA ILE A 1 23.06 12.31 -66.68
C ILE A 1 22.19 11.11 -66.35
N VAL A 2 21.15 11.29 -65.54
CA VAL A 2 20.25 10.20 -65.13
C VAL A 2 19.05 10.24 -66.07
N GLU A 3 18.87 9.21 -66.87
CA GLU A 3 17.74 9.07 -67.80
C GLU A 3 16.49 8.64 -67.02
N CYS A 4 15.42 9.43 -67.12
CA CYS A 4 14.10 9.08 -66.58
C CYS A 4 13.38 8.12 -67.56
N PRO A 5 12.71 7.06 -67.07
CA PRO A 5 11.95 6.18 -67.93
C PRO A 5 10.68 6.88 -68.41
N THR A 6 10.39 6.71 -69.69
CA THR A 6 9.27 7.25 -70.44
C THR A 6 7.91 6.79 -69.87
N GLN A 7 6.97 7.72 -69.74
CA GLN A 7 5.61 7.42 -69.27
C GLN A 7 4.87 6.55 -70.31
N SER A 8 4.36 5.40 -69.87
CA SER A 8 3.51 4.51 -70.69
C SER A 8 2.16 5.17 -70.95
N LYS A 9 1.82 5.38 -72.23
CA LYS A 9 0.51 5.88 -72.66
C LYS A 9 -0.55 4.80 -72.44
N PHE A 10 -1.27 4.86 -71.32
CA PHE A 10 -2.48 4.04 -71.14
C PHE A 10 -3.64 4.73 -71.86
N VAL A 11 -4.16 4.09 -72.90
CA VAL A 11 -5.41 4.48 -73.54
C VAL A 11 -6.53 3.80 -72.76
N ILE A 12 -7.39 4.59 -72.13
CA ILE A 12 -8.58 4.10 -71.43
C ILE A 12 -9.69 4.06 -72.48
N GLU A 13 -10.18 2.87 -72.80
CA GLU A 13 -11.38 2.70 -73.64
C GLU A 13 -12.64 2.92 -72.80
N ASP A 14 -13.64 3.57 -73.38
CA ASP A 14 -14.91 3.84 -72.71
C ASP A 14 -15.68 2.53 -72.44
N PRO A 15 -16.32 2.39 -71.27
CA PRO A 15 -16.99 1.13 -70.90
C PRO A 15 -18.20 0.87 -71.80
N ILE A 16 -18.28 -0.37 -72.30
CA ILE A 16 -19.40 -0.88 -73.09
C ILE A 16 -20.69 -0.76 -72.27
N LYS A 17 -21.66 0.04 -72.75
CA LYS A 17 -22.99 0.15 -72.14
C LYS A 17 -23.75 -1.15 -72.36
N GLN A 18 -23.84 -1.99 -71.32
CA GLN A 18 -24.74 -3.13 -71.31
C GLN A 18 -26.16 -2.65 -70.98
N ASN A 19 -27.12 -2.88 -71.88
CA ASN A 19 -28.53 -2.69 -71.59
C ASN A 19 -28.99 -3.77 -70.61
N ILE A 20 -29.16 -3.41 -69.35
CA ILE A 20 -29.71 -4.28 -68.31
C ILE A 20 -31.22 -4.31 -68.52
N VAL A 21 -31.76 -5.47 -68.91
CA VAL A 21 -33.21 -5.69 -68.93
C VAL A 21 -33.65 -5.88 -67.48
N GLU A 22 -34.43 -4.95 -66.95
CA GLU A 22 -35.03 -5.07 -65.62
C GLU A 22 -36.11 -6.17 -65.67
N VAL A 23 -35.81 -7.30 -65.03
CA VAL A 23 -36.79 -8.37 -64.81
C VAL A 23 -37.18 -8.31 -63.34
N ASP A 24 -38.45 -8.03 -63.04
CA ASP A 24 -38.96 -8.01 -61.68
C ASP A 24 -38.96 -9.43 -61.11
N ILE A 25 -37.89 -9.78 -60.39
CA ILE A 25 -37.82 -11.00 -59.59
C ILE A 25 -38.72 -10.76 -58.38
N VAL A 26 -39.98 -11.16 -58.43
CA VAL A 26 -40.88 -11.14 -57.27
C VAL A 26 -40.47 -12.28 -56.33
N PRO A 27 -39.88 -12.02 -55.15
CA PRO A 27 -39.50 -13.09 -54.26
C PRO A 27 -40.75 -13.61 -53.53
N ASN A 28 -41.14 -14.87 -53.78
CA ASN A 28 -42.16 -15.61 -53.01
C ASN A 28 -41.74 -15.93 -51.55
N LYS A 29 -40.86 -15.11 -50.96
CA LYS A 29 -40.31 -15.35 -49.63
C LYS A 29 -41.08 -14.50 -48.64
N ILE A 30 -41.88 -15.14 -47.79
CA ILE A 30 -42.48 -14.50 -46.63
C ILE A 30 -41.33 -14.06 -45.71
N ILE A 31 -41.08 -12.76 -45.64
CA ILE A 31 -40.08 -12.18 -44.75
C ILE A 31 -40.70 -12.17 -43.36
N GLU A 32 -40.36 -13.15 -42.52
CA GLU A 32 -40.75 -13.11 -41.12
C GLU A 32 -40.08 -11.91 -40.43
N ILE A 33 -40.87 -11.16 -39.66
CA ILE A 33 -40.38 -10.02 -38.88
C ILE A 33 -39.33 -10.56 -37.91
N PRO A 34 -38.10 -9.98 -37.86
CA PRO A 34 -37.08 -10.45 -36.95
C PRO A 34 -37.62 -10.42 -35.52
N LYS A 35 -37.57 -11.57 -34.82
CA LYS A 35 -37.94 -11.68 -33.40
C LYS A 35 -37.30 -10.52 -32.65
N LYS A 36 -38.11 -9.73 -31.93
CA LYS A 36 -37.62 -8.65 -31.05
C LYS A 36 -36.58 -9.25 -30.11
N ILE A 37 -35.30 -9.08 -30.43
CA ILE A 37 -34.21 -9.35 -29.49
C ILE A 37 -34.43 -8.33 -28.39
N ASN A 38 -34.85 -8.78 -27.21
CA ASN A 38 -35.00 -7.93 -26.05
C ASN A 38 -33.60 -7.46 -25.64
N ILE A 39 -33.16 -6.34 -26.21
CA ILE A 39 -31.93 -5.67 -25.80
C ILE A 39 -32.19 -5.18 -24.38
N GLU A 40 -31.58 -5.84 -23.40
CA GLU A 40 -31.66 -5.41 -22.01
C GLU A 40 -31.23 -3.94 -21.92
N LYS A 41 -32.17 -3.08 -21.52
CA LYS A 41 -31.90 -1.64 -21.37
C LYS A 41 -30.94 -1.46 -20.18
N GLN A 42 -29.63 -1.47 -20.43
CA GLN A 42 -28.58 -1.23 -19.43
C GLN A 42 -28.48 0.24 -18.99
N ALA A 43 -29.60 0.94 -18.86
CA ALA A 43 -29.66 2.36 -18.50
C ALA A 43 -28.97 2.65 -17.16
N VAL A 44 -29.11 1.74 -16.19
CA VAL A 44 -28.43 1.82 -14.89
C VAL A 44 -26.90 1.81 -15.05
N ARG A 45 -26.37 0.95 -15.93
CA ARG A 45 -24.93 0.87 -16.21
C ARG A 45 -24.40 2.14 -16.87
N LEU A 46 -25.19 2.73 -17.77
CA LEU A 46 -24.85 4.02 -18.40
C LEU A 46 -24.79 5.16 -17.39
N ILE A 47 -25.68 5.20 -16.40
CA ILE A 47 -25.64 6.20 -15.32
C ILE A 47 -24.34 6.07 -14.50
N VAL A 48 -23.96 4.83 -14.13
CA VAL A 48 -22.71 4.57 -13.40
C VAL A 48 -21.49 5.02 -14.23
N ILE A 49 -21.46 4.68 -15.52
CA ILE A 49 -20.38 5.07 -16.43
C ILE A 49 -20.30 6.58 -16.56
N ARG A 50 -21.43 7.28 -16.73
CA ARG A 50 -21.46 8.76 -16.83
C ARG A 50 -20.96 9.42 -15.54
N ARG A 51 -21.35 8.91 -14.37
CA ARG A 51 -20.82 9.40 -13.07
C ARG A 51 -19.31 9.23 -12.97
N LYS A 52 -18.79 8.04 -13.33
CA LYS A 52 -17.33 7.77 -13.38
C LYS A 52 -16.61 8.67 -14.39
N LYS A 53 -17.19 8.88 -15.57
CA LYS A 53 -16.69 9.80 -16.62
C LYS A 53 -16.55 11.22 -16.09
N ILE A 54 -17.61 11.75 -15.48
CA ILE A 54 -17.61 13.11 -14.93
C ILE A 54 -16.60 13.25 -13.78
N LYS A 55 -16.50 12.26 -12.87
CA LYS A 55 -15.46 12.26 -11.81
C LYS A 55 -14.05 12.29 -12.40
N LYS A 56 -13.75 11.44 -13.39
CA LYS A 56 -12.45 11.40 -14.07
C LYS A 56 -12.16 12.70 -14.82
N HIS A 57 -13.14 13.26 -15.52
CA HIS A 57 -13.02 14.53 -16.23
C HIS A 57 -12.70 15.69 -15.27
N LYS A 58 -13.48 15.83 -14.19
CA LYS A 58 -13.26 16.85 -13.15
C LYS A 58 -11.88 16.68 -12.50
N ARG A 59 -11.47 15.45 -12.17
CA ARG A 59 -10.13 15.16 -11.62
C ARG A 59 -9.02 15.58 -12.60
N LYS A 60 -9.12 15.22 -13.88
CA LYS A 60 -8.15 15.63 -14.90
C LYS A 60 -8.07 17.15 -15.04
N LYS A 61 -9.22 17.84 -15.05
CA LYS A 61 -9.28 19.32 -15.11
C LYS A 61 -8.60 19.94 -13.88
N PHE A 62 -8.87 19.40 -12.70
CA PHE A 62 -8.23 19.83 -11.44
C PHE A 62 -6.72 19.63 -11.46
N LEU A 63 -6.24 18.43 -11.82
CA LEU A 63 -4.80 18.13 -11.87
C LEU A 63 -4.05 19.03 -12.86
N LYS A 64 -4.65 19.33 -14.01
CA LYS A 64 -4.08 20.30 -14.97
C LYS A 64 -4.00 21.70 -14.37
N LYS A 65 -5.08 22.17 -13.72
CA LYS A 65 -5.14 23.50 -13.12
C LYS A 65 -4.16 23.67 -11.96
N MET A 66 -4.00 22.64 -11.12
CA MET A 66 -3.24 22.69 -9.87
C MET A 66 -1.82 22.12 -9.99
N ARG A 67 -1.36 21.77 -11.20
CA ARG A 67 -0.10 21.04 -11.44
C ARG A 67 1.08 21.61 -10.66
N ALA A 68 1.32 22.92 -10.79
CA ALA A 68 2.45 23.59 -10.12
C ALA A 68 2.37 23.52 -8.58
N ILE A 69 1.17 23.63 -8.01
CA ILE A 69 0.96 23.55 -6.56
C ILE A 69 1.23 22.12 -6.06
N ILE A 70 0.73 21.12 -6.80
CA ILE A 70 0.94 19.70 -6.47
C ILE A 70 2.43 19.36 -6.56
N GLU A 71 3.11 19.76 -7.63
CA GLU A 71 4.56 19.56 -7.80
C GLU A 71 5.35 20.21 -6.65
N LYS A 72 5.01 21.45 -6.26
CA LYS A 72 5.63 22.12 -5.11
C LYS A 72 5.42 21.35 -3.80
N GLN A 73 4.22 20.81 -3.57
CA GLN A 73 3.94 19.98 -2.39
C GLN A 73 4.72 18.66 -2.41
N GLU A 74 4.81 18.01 -3.57
CA GLU A 74 5.58 16.77 -3.73
C GLU A 74 7.08 16.99 -3.49
N VAL A 75 7.65 18.06 -4.03
CA VAL A 75 9.05 18.44 -3.79
C VAL A 75 9.30 18.64 -2.31
N ARG A 76 8.44 19.38 -1.61
CA ARG A 76 8.55 19.57 -0.15
C ARG A 76 8.49 18.25 0.62
N LYS A 77 7.56 17.36 0.27
CA LYS A 77 7.46 16.03 0.88
C LYS A 77 8.72 15.19 0.64
N LYS A 78 9.26 15.21 -0.57
CA LYS A 78 10.52 14.51 -0.91
C LYS A 78 11.70 15.06 -0.12
N GLN A 79 11.82 16.38 -0.02
CA GLN A 79 12.88 17.04 0.77
C GLN A 79 12.78 16.69 2.26
N LEU A 80 11.57 16.69 2.83
CA LEU A 80 11.36 16.30 4.22
C LEU A 80 11.77 14.84 4.46
N LYS A 81 11.32 13.92 3.59
CA LYS A 81 11.72 12.51 3.67
C LYS A 81 13.24 12.34 3.56
N LYS A 82 13.89 13.07 2.64
CA LYS A 82 15.34 13.04 2.48
C LYS A 82 16.05 13.51 3.76
N LYS A 83 15.61 14.62 4.36
CA LYS A 83 16.18 15.13 5.62
C LYS A 83 16.03 14.15 6.78
N ILE A 84 14.85 13.52 6.92
CA ILE A 84 14.61 12.50 7.94
C ILE A 84 15.56 11.32 7.73
N PHE A 85 15.65 10.82 6.50
CA PHE A 85 16.55 9.72 6.15
C PHE A 85 18.04 10.05 6.42
N GLU A 86 18.49 11.25 6.05
CA GLU A 86 19.85 11.71 6.34
C GLU A 86 20.12 11.82 7.84
N ALA A 87 19.14 12.27 8.63
CA ALA A 87 19.26 12.33 10.08
C ALA A 87 19.36 10.92 10.69
N GLU A 88 18.52 9.98 10.24
CA GLU A 88 18.58 8.57 10.66
C GLU A 88 19.93 7.94 10.33
N LEU A 89 20.44 8.14 9.11
CA LEU A 89 21.76 7.66 8.71
C LEU A 89 22.87 8.24 9.59
N LYS A 90 22.86 9.56 9.84
CA LYS A 90 23.84 10.19 10.74
C LYS A 90 23.79 9.58 12.14
N VAL A 91 22.59 9.32 12.67
CA VAL A 91 22.42 8.66 13.97
C VAL A 91 23.00 7.25 13.95
N MET A 92 22.75 6.47 12.89
CA MET A 92 23.33 5.13 12.73
C MET A 92 24.85 5.18 12.66
N THR A 93 25.44 6.07 11.86
CA THR A 93 26.89 6.24 11.75
C THR A 93 27.50 6.65 13.08
N LEU A 94 26.91 7.61 13.79
CA LEU A 94 27.40 8.02 15.11
C LEU A 94 27.32 6.89 16.14
N LYS A 95 26.26 6.07 16.11
CA LYS A 95 26.15 4.87 16.95
C LYS A 95 27.23 3.84 16.61
N ALA A 96 27.49 3.62 15.32
CA ALA A 96 28.52 2.69 14.87
C ALA A 96 29.93 3.15 15.26
N VAL A 97 30.25 4.45 15.09
CA VAL A 97 31.53 5.02 15.51
C VAL A 97 31.73 4.95 17.03
N LYS A 98 30.67 5.20 17.80
CA LYS A 98 30.70 5.10 19.27
C LYS A 98 30.59 3.67 19.80
N PHE A 99 30.45 2.67 18.92
CA PHE A 99 30.26 1.29 19.31
C PHE A 99 31.53 0.73 19.94
N SER A 100 31.40 0.16 21.14
CA SER A 100 32.47 -0.55 21.83
C SER A 100 31.97 -1.94 22.20
N ALA A 101 32.64 -2.97 21.69
CA ALA A 101 32.25 -4.36 21.89
C ALA A 101 32.20 -4.74 23.37
N LYS A 102 33.17 -4.27 24.17
CA LYS A 102 33.21 -4.51 25.62
C LYS A 102 31.96 -3.98 26.32
N LYS A 103 31.62 -2.70 26.10
CA LYS A 103 30.42 -2.08 26.69
C LYS A 103 29.14 -2.79 26.25
N TYR A 104 29.05 -3.22 25.00
CA TYR A 104 27.90 -3.96 24.48
C TYR A 104 27.71 -5.31 25.21
N VAL A 105 28.80 -6.07 25.37
CA VAL A 105 28.77 -7.36 26.08
C VAL A 105 28.42 -7.17 27.56
N GLU A 106 29.03 -6.18 28.22
CA GLU A 106 28.73 -5.84 29.62
C GLU A 106 27.25 -5.52 29.81
N GLN A 107 26.67 -4.66 28.96
CA GLN A 107 25.24 -4.34 28.99
C GLN A 107 24.37 -5.58 28.76
N ARG A 108 24.79 -6.50 27.87
CA ARG A 108 24.03 -7.72 27.61
C ARG A 108 24.04 -8.67 28.81
N ILE A 109 25.21 -8.82 29.44
CA ILE A 109 25.35 -9.59 30.68
C ILE A 109 24.52 -8.95 31.81
N GLU A 110 24.55 -7.62 31.94
CA GLU A 110 23.75 -6.90 32.94
C GLU A 110 22.24 -7.12 32.72
N LEU A 111 21.77 -7.05 31.47
CA LEU A 111 20.37 -7.31 31.14
C LEU A 111 19.95 -8.75 31.49
N LEU A 112 20.85 -9.73 31.29
CA LEU A 112 20.60 -11.11 31.68
C LEU A 112 20.61 -11.29 33.21
N LYS A 113 21.44 -10.52 33.93
CA LYS A 113 21.46 -10.49 35.40
C LYS A 113 20.23 -9.80 36.01
N ARG A 114 19.60 -8.85 35.30
CA ARG A 114 18.38 -8.18 35.79
C ARG A 114 17.27 -9.18 36.01
N THR A 115 16.71 -9.17 37.21
CA THR A 115 15.55 -10.00 37.56
C THR A 115 14.32 -9.48 36.83
N ARG A 116 13.63 -10.36 36.09
CA ARG A 116 12.36 -10.01 35.45
C ARG A 116 11.27 -9.89 36.51
N LEU A 117 10.69 -8.71 36.66
CA LEU A 117 9.56 -8.49 37.55
C LEU A 117 8.26 -8.87 36.82
N PRO A 118 7.28 -9.45 37.54
CA PRO A 118 5.97 -9.68 36.96
C PRO A 118 5.23 -8.35 36.77
N ASN A 119 4.49 -8.21 35.67
CA ASN A 119 3.66 -7.02 35.41
C ASN A 119 2.41 -6.93 36.30
N LYS A 120 2.05 -8.05 36.96
CA LYS A 120 0.90 -8.16 37.85
C LYS A 120 1.35 -8.65 39.21
N TYR A 121 0.66 -8.19 40.26
CA TYR A 121 0.80 -8.73 41.60
C TYR A 121 -0.59 -9.03 42.16
N ARG A 122 -0.82 -10.28 42.59
CA ARG A 122 -2.13 -10.78 43.07
C ARG A 122 -3.30 -10.58 42.07
N GLY A 123 -3.01 -10.50 40.77
CA GLY A 123 -4.01 -10.40 39.71
C GLY A 123 -4.22 -8.98 39.16
N GLU A 124 -3.80 -7.95 39.90
CA GLU A 124 -3.92 -6.54 39.51
C GLU A 124 -2.66 -6.03 38.81
N TYR A 125 -2.83 -5.10 37.86
CA TYR A 125 -1.73 -4.38 37.23
C TYR A 125 -1.31 -3.22 38.13
N LEU A 126 -0.05 -3.23 38.54
CA LEU A 126 0.50 -2.23 39.46
C LEU A 126 1.80 -1.67 38.88
N PRO A 127 2.18 -0.44 39.27
CA PRO A 127 3.49 0.11 38.91
C PRO A 127 4.64 -0.79 39.40
N GLU A 128 5.72 -0.87 38.62
CA GLU A 128 6.85 -1.76 38.87
C GLU A 128 7.48 -1.54 40.26
N GLU A 129 7.54 -0.28 40.70
CA GLU A 129 8.03 0.12 42.02
C GLU A 129 7.22 -0.52 43.17
N MET A 130 5.90 -0.56 43.04
CA MET A 130 5.00 -1.15 44.04
C MET A 130 5.15 -2.67 44.09
N ILE A 131 5.25 -3.32 42.92
CA ILE A 131 5.46 -4.77 42.83
C ILE A 131 6.80 -5.15 43.48
N LEU A 132 7.86 -4.39 43.22
CA LEU A 132 9.16 -4.52 43.88
C LEU A 132 9.04 -4.43 45.41
N LYS A 133 8.31 -3.44 45.91
CA LYS A 133 8.09 -3.25 47.35
C LYS A 133 7.38 -4.46 47.96
N PHE A 134 6.30 -4.94 47.33
CA PHE A 134 5.54 -6.09 47.83
C PHE A 134 6.33 -7.40 47.78
N ILE A 135 7.12 -7.63 46.73
CA ILE A 135 8.01 -8.80 46.64
C ILE A 135 9.05 -8.75 47.77
N LYS A 136 9.71 -7.60 47.99
CA LYS A 136 10.71 -7.42 49.05
C LYS A 136 10.10 -7.63 50.44
N GLU A 137 8.91 -7.11 50.71
CA GLU A 137 8.20 -7.32 51.97
C GLU A 137 7.88 -8.81 52.20
N LYS A 138 7.39 -9.50 51.17
CA LYS A 138 7.11 -10.94 51.21
C LYS A 138 8.38 -11.76 51.47
N GLU A 139 9.49 -11.44 50.81
CA GLU A 139 10.79 -12.06 51.06
C GLU A 139 11.30 -11.81 52.48
N ARG A 140 11.17 -10.59 52.99
CA ARG A 140 11.55 -10.23 54.36
C ARG A 140 10.77 -11.05 55.39
N GLN A 141 9.45 -11.15 55.22
CA GLN A 141 8.61 -11.97 56.08
C GLN A 141 9.01 -13.46 56.03
N LYS A 142 9.30 -13.99 54.84
CA LYS A 142 9.78 -15.38 54.67
C LYS A 142 11.11 -15.60 55.40
N ARG A 143 12.07 -14.69 55.24
CA ARG A 143 13.38 -14.74 55.93
C ARG A 143 13.23 -14.66 57.46
N TYR A 144 12.36 -13.79 57.96
CA TYR A 144 12.09 -13.67 59.40
C TYR A 144 11.52 -14.99 59.97
N LYS A 145 10.52 -15.58 59.31
CA LYS A 145 9.96 -16.89 59.70
C LYS A 145 11.01 -18.01 59.68
N GLN A 146 11.87 -18.04 58.65
CA GLN A 146 12.98 -18.99 58.57
C GLN A 146 13.99 -18.81 59.71
N ARG A 147 14.33 -17.58 60.09
CA ARG A 147 15.22 -17.31 61.24
C ARG A 147 14.63 -17.83 62.55
N LEU A 148 13.35 -17.56 62.82
CA LEU A 148 12.68 -18.08 64.01
C LEU A 148 12.68 -19.62 64.04
N HIS A 149 12.40 -20.25 62.90
CA HIS A 149 12.44 -21.71 62.77
C HIS A 149 13.84 -22.29 63.01
N ASN A 150 14.87 -21.70 62.40
CA ASN A 150 16.26 -22.13 62.59
C ASN A 150 16.77 -21.88 64.02
N TYR A 151 16.30 -20.83 64.69
CA TYR A 151 16.63 -20.58 66.10
C TYR A 151 16.02 -21.66 67.00
N ARG A 152 14.76 -22.03 66.73
CA ARG A 152 14.07 -23.11 67.45
C ARG A 152 14.79 -24.46 67.30
N LEU A 153 15.25 -24.81 66.08
CA LEU A 153 16.01 -26.03 65.80
C LEU A 153 17.41 -26.08 66.43
N LYS A 154 17.97 -24.95 66.88
CA LYS A 154 19.29 -24.89 67.55
C LYS A 154 19.20 -25.02 69.06
N LEU A 155 18.00 -24.95 69.63
CA LEU A 155 17.74 -25.02 71.07
C LEU A 155 17.36 -26.43 71.53
N GLU A 156 17.06 -27.33 70.60
CA GLU A 156 16.91 -28.79 70.80
C GLU A 156 18.24 -29.49 70.48
#